data_AF-A0A7J0CF46-F1
#
_entry.id   AF-A0A7J0CF46-F1
#
_cell.length_a   1.000
_cell.length_b   1.000
_cell.length_c   1.000
_cell.angle_alpha   90.00
_cell.angle_beta   90.00
_cell.angle_gamma   90.00
#
_symmetry.space_group_name_H-M   'P 1'
#
loop_
_entity.id
_entity.type
_entity.pdbx_description
1 polymer ?
#
loop_
_entity_poly.entity_id
_entity_poly.type
_entity_poly.pdbx_seq_one_letter_code
_entity_poly.pdbx_strand_id
1 'polypeptide(L)'
;MSDPARDDIALLIGRTHRLDAADMADWDVRSDPSAVSAVRADVSRKLAEWGLTEESFITELILSELVTNAIRHAAGPIRVRLIRDRALICEVSDHSSTAPHLRQAATTDEGGRGLFLVAQFADRWGTRYTDDGKVIWTEQALAASPPPPHVRRGA
;
A
#
# COMPACT_ATOMS: atom_id res chain seq x y z
N MET A 1 -9.84 13.34 -42.52
CA MET A 1 -10.57 13.49 -41.26
C MET A 1 -10.21 12.28 -40.41
N SER A 2 -9.53 12.57 -39.31
CA SER A 2 -8.82 11.80 -38.26
C SER A 2 -8.58 10.28 -38.32
N ASP A 3 -7.30 9.99 -38.05
CA ASP A 3 -6.58 8.76 -37.69
C ASP A 3 -6.98 8.23 -36.29
N PRO A 4 -7.26 6.92 -36.09
CA PRO A 4 -7.48 6.37 -34.76
C PRO A 4 -6.13 6.12 -34.08
N ALA A 5 -5.84 7.03 -33.14
CA ALA A 5 -4.88 7.00 -32.04
C ALA A 5 -4.01 5.74 -31.87
N ARG A 6 -2.70 6.00 -31.86
CA ARG A 6 -1.61 5.19 -31.31
C ARG A 6 -2.04 4.33 -30.11
N ASP A 7 -1.83 3.04 -30.26
CA ASP A 7 -1.83 2.05 -29.18
C ASP A 7 -0.49 2.17 -28.43
N ASP A 8 -0.47 2.91 -27.32
CA ASP A 8 0.71 3.06 -26.47
C ASP A 8 0.89 1.79 -25.63
N ILE A 9 1.62 0.81 -26.19
CA ILE A 9 2.02 -0.41 -25.47
C ILE A 9 3.13 -0.05 -24.47
N ALA A 10 2.76 0.09 -23.20
CA ALA A 10 3.70 0.16 -22.10
C ALA A 10 4.17 -1.25 -21.70
N LEU A 11 5.39 -1.61 -22.10
CA LEU A 11 6.05 -2.84 -21.66
C LEU A 11 6.76 -2.60 -20.32
N LEU A 12 6.24 -3.17 -19.23
CA LEU A 12 6.91 -3.16 -17.92
C LEU A 12 7.80 -4.40 -17.78
N ILE A 13 9.12 -4.21 -17.81
CA ILE A 13 10.10 -5.27 -17.53
C ILE A 13 10.44 -5.22 -16.03
N GLY A 14 9.82 -6.08 -15.24
CA GLY A 14 10.20 -6.28 -13.84
C GLY A 14 11.40 -7.22 -13.74
N ARG A 15 12.51 -6.79 -13.14
CA ARG A 15 13.49 -7.75 -12.60
C ARG A 15 12.82 -8.46 -11.43
N THR A 16 12.63 -9.76 -11.53
CA THR A 16 12.28 -10.60 -10.39
C THR A 16 13.50 -10.74 -9.49
N HIS A 17 13.78 -9.71 -8.70
CA HIS A 17 14.56 -9.93 -7.49
C HIS A 17 13.69 -10.81 -6.60
N ARG A 18 14.18 -12.00 -6.23
CA ARG A 18 13.57 -12.74 -5.13
C ARG A 18 13.68 -11.82 -3.92
N LEU A 19 12.55 -11.23 -3.52
CA LEU A 19 12.43 -10.56 -2.23
C LEU A 19 12.66 -11.64 -1.18
N ASP A 20 13.59 -11.39 -0.26
CA ASP A 20 13.80 -12.30 0.85
C ASP A 20 12.54 -12.32 1.72
N ALA A 21 12.16 -13.49 2.24
CA ALA A 21 10.97 -13.59 3.11
C ALA A 21 11.10 -12.72 4.38
N ALA A 22 12.32 -12.30 4.73
CA ALA A 22 12.58 -11.36 5.82
C ALA A 22 12.10 -9.93 5.53
N ASP A 23 11.96 -9.57 4.24
CA ASP A 23 11.56 -8.26 3.75
C ASP A 23 10.09 -8.22 3.31
N MET A 24 9.33 -9.28 3.62
CA MET A 24 7.90 -9.36 3.33
C MET A 24 7.13 -9.76 4.58
N ALA A 25 5.91 -9.25 4.70
CA ALA A 25 4.95 -9.67 5.70
C ALA A 25 3.56 -9.70 5.09
N ASP A 26 2.76 -10.69 5.45
CA ASP A 26 1.37 -10.78 5.00
C ASP A 26 0.43 -11.23 6.12
N TRP A 27 -0.80 -10.72 6.06
CA TRP A 27 -1.85 -10.99 7.02
C TRP A 27 -3.18 -11.20 6.31
N ASP A 28 -3.87 -12.27 6.66
CA ASP A 28 -5.27 -12.45 6.32
C ASP A 28 -6.13 -11.59 7.26
N VAL A 29 -7.04 -10.83 6.68
CA VAL A 29 -7.89 -9.87 7.40
C VAL A 29 -9.32 -10.39 7.41
N ARG A 30 -9.89 -10.47 8.62
CA ARG A 30 -11.30 -10.81 8.80
C ARG A 30 -12.16 -9.70 8.20
N SER A 31 -13.26 -10.08 7.54
CA SER A 31 -14.27 -9.15 6.99
C SER A 31 -15.15 -8.53 8.11
N ASP A 32 -14.52 -8.01 9.16
CA ASP A 32 -15.15 -7.38 10.32
C ASP A 32 -14.46 -6.02 10.59
N PRO A 33 -15.21 -4.92 10.79
CA PRO A 33 -14.62 -3.59 11.00
C PRO A 33 -13.60 -3.50 12.15
N SER A 34 -13.71 -4.35 13.19
CA SER A 34 -12.74 -4.38 14.29
C SER A 34 -11.35 -4.86 13.84
N ALA A 35 -11.25 -5.59 12.73
CA ALA A 35 -10.00 -6.10 12.18
C ALA A 35 -9.03 -4.98 11.77
N VAL A 36 -9.53 -3.77 11.45
CA VAL A 36 -8.69 -2.61 11.09
C VAL A 36 -7.69 -2.30 12.21
N SER A 37 -8.13 -2.33 13.46
CA SER A 37 -7.26 -2.09 14.63
C SER A 37 -6.16 -3.14 14.78
N ALA A 38 -6.48 -4.41 14.50
CA ALA A 38 -5.53 -5.51 14.56
C ALA A 38 -4.48 -5.38 13.46
N VAL A 39 -4.91 -5.09 12.22
CA VAL A 39 -4.01 -4.84 11.08
C VAL A 39 -3.04 -3.71 11.40
N ARG A 40 -3.53 -2.58 11.94
CA ARG A 40 -2.65 -1.47 12.33
C ARG A 40 -1.59 -1.90 13.35
N ALA A 41 -1.99 -2.65 14.38
CA ALA A 41 -1.06 -3.10 15.40
C ALA A 41 -0.01 -4.09 14.85
N ASP A 42 -0.41 -4.99 13.96
CA ASP A 42 0.49 -5.93 13.28
C ASP A 42 1.49 -5.21 12.36
N VAL A 43 1.00 -4.24 11.58
CA VAL A 43 1.81 -3.39 10.69
C VAL A 43 2.81 -2.57 11.50
N SER A 44 2.35 -1.88 12.54
CA SER A 44 3.20 -1.05 13.39
C SER A 44 4.35 -1.86 14.01
N ARG A 45 4.04 -3.06 14.53
CA ARG A 45 5.05 -3.99 15.04
C ARG A 45 6.04 -4.38 13.96
N LYS A 46 5.56 -4.68 12.75
CA LYS A 46 6.42 -5.11 11.65
C LYS A 46 7.33 -4.01 11.13
N LEU A 47 6.82 -2.80 11.04
CA LEU A 47 7.63 -1.64 10.68
C LEU A 47 8.69 -1.34 11.74
N ALA A 48 8.36 -1.48 13.03
CA ALA A 48 9.34 -1.38 14.10
C ALA A 48 10.43 -2.48 14.01
N GLU A 49 10.04 -3.73 13.73
CA GLU A 49 11.00 -4.84 13.48
C GLU A 49 11.93 -4.53 12.30
N TRP A 50 11.44 -3.83 11.28
CA TRP A 50 12.22 -3.41 10.11
C TRP A 50 12.98 -2.08 10.30
N GLY A 51 12.83 -1.42 11.44
CA GLY A 51 13.44 -0.11 11.72
C GLY A 51 12.79 1.06 10.97
N LEU A 52 11.56 0.90 10.49
CA LEU A 52 10.78 1.85 9.69
C LEU A 52 9.75 2.61 10.54
N THR A 53 10.16 3.07 11.71
CA THR A 53 9.25 3.72 12.66
C THR A 53 8.72 5.06 12.15
N GLU A 54 9.52 5.78 11.33
CA GLU A 54 9.13 7.05 10.72
C GLU A 54 7.99 6.87 9.70
N GLU A 55 7.98 5.75 9.00
CA GLU A 55 6.96 5.40 8.01
C GLU A 55 5.68 4.84 8.65
N SER A 56 5.71 4.45 9.94
CA SER A 56 4.61 3.73 10.61
C SER A 56 3.30 4.49 10.57
N PHE A 57 3.30 5.77 10.96
CA PHE A 57 2.07 6.55 11.07
C PHE A 57 1.33 6.65 9.73
N ILE A 58 2.05 6.99 8.67
CA ILE A 58 1.47 7.14 7.33
C ILE A 58 1.01 5.79 6.78
N THR A 59 1.82 4.75 6.98
CA THR A 59 1.49 3.38 6.52
C THR A 59 0.23 2.85 7.20
N GLU A 60 0.11 3.05 8.52
CA GLU A 60 -1.09 2.68 9.28
C GLU A 60 -2.34 3.41 8.78
N LEU A 61 -2.22 4.71 8.46
CA LEU A 61 -3.33 5.50 7.93
C LEU A 61 -3.78 4.96 6.57
N ILE A 62 -2.84 4.77 5.63
CA ILE A 62 -3.10 4.22 4.29
C ILE A 62 -3.82 2.88 4.42
N LEU A 63 -3.27 1.96 5.21
CA LEU A 63 -3.85 0.61 5.35
C LEU A 63 -5.21 0.64 6.05
N SER A 64 -5.45 1.56 6.97
CA SER A 64 -6.77 1.69 7.60
C SER A 64 -7.85 2.05 6.59
N GLU A 65 -7.56 2.99 5.70
CA GLU A 65 -8.47 3.40 4.64
C GLU A 65 -8.70 2.28 3.61
N LEU A 66 -7.62 1.65 3.15
CA LEU A 66 -7.70 0.58 2.16
C LEU A 66 -8.42 -0.67 2.70
N VAL A 67 -8.13 -1.09 3.92
CA VAL A 67 -8.78 -2.23 4.56
C VAL A 67 -10.24 -1.92 4.88
N THR A 68 -10.56 -0.70 5.34
CA THR A 68 -11.96 -0.30 5.57
C THR A 68 -12.76 -0.34 4.26
N ASN A 69 -12.17 0.13 3.15
CA ASN A 69 -12.80 0.04 1.84
C ASN A 69 -13.00 -1.41 1.39
N ALA A 70 -11.99 -2.28 1.59
CA ALA A 70 -12.09 -3.69 1.27
C ALA A 70 -13.22 -4.37 2.09
N ILE A 71 -13.28 -4.16 3.40
CA ILE A 71 -14.32 -4.70 4.30
C ILE A 71 -15.73 -4.24 3.87
N ARG A 72 -15.86 -2.98 3.44
CA ARG A 72 -17.16 -2.41 3.05
C ARG A 72 -17.65 -2.91 1.69
N HIS A 73 -16.75 -3.21 0.76
CA HIS A 73 -17.10 -3.35 -0.66
C HIS A 73 -16.74 -4.71 -1.29
N ALA A 74 -15.98 -5.56 -0.61
CA ALA A 74 -15.59 -6.87 -1.12
C ALA A 74 -16.25 -8.01 -0.35
N ALA A 75 -16.62 -9.07 -1.07
CA ALA A 75 -17.00 -10.36 -0.51
C ALA A 75 -15.88 -11.35 -0.83
N GLY A 76 -15.07 -11.71 0.16
CA GLY A 76 -13.95 -12.63 -0.02
C GLY A 76 -12.82 -12.38 0.98
N PRO A 77 -11.79 -13.25 0.99
CA PRO A 77 -10.65 -13.06 1.87
C PRO A 77 -9.95 -11.75 1.50
N ILE A 78 -9.74 -10.92 2.52
CA ILE A 78 -8.94 -9.70 2.40
C ILE A 78 -7.54 -10.06 2.87
N ARG A 79 -6.51 -9.67 2.14
CA ARG A 79 -5.12 -9.85 2.56
C ARG A 79 -4.34 -8.56 2.44
N VAL A 80 -3.60 -8.25 3.49
CA VAL A 80 -2.64 -7.15 3.55
C VAL A 80 -1.25 -7.73 3.39
N ARG A 81 -0.41 -7.08 2.58
CA ARG A 81 0.99 -7.43 2.44
C ARG A 81 1.85 -6.17 2.48
N LEU A 82 2.98 -6.25 3.19
CA LEU A 82 4.05 -5.26 3.15
C LEU A 82 5.29 -5.88 2.50
N ILE A 83 5.97 -5.09 1.68
CA ILE A 83 7.22 -5.45 1.02
C ILE A 83 8.21 -4.30 1.23
N ARG A 84 9.39 -4.62 1.77
CA ARG A 84 10.51 -3.70 1.95
C ARG A 84 11.58 -3.96 0.88
N ASP A 85 11.77 -3.02 -0.03
CA ASP A 85 12.92 -3.02 -0.94
C ASP A 85 13.55 -1.62 -0.94
N ARG A 86 13.66 -0.95 -2.08
CA ARG A 86 14.06 0.45 -2.19
C ARG A 86 12.98 1.42 -1.70
N ALA A 87 11.77 0.92 -1.57
CA ALA A 87 10.59 1.61 -1.07
C ALA A 87 9.79 0.64 -0.22
N LEU A 88 8.87 1.17 0.60
CA LEU A 88 7.85 0.38 1.27
C LEU A 88 6.65 0.26 0.33
N ILE A 89 6.34 -0.97 -0.08
CA ILE A 89 5.14 -1.27 -0.85
C ILE A 89 4.11 -1.88 0.09
N CYS A 90 2.90 -1.32 0.07
CA CYS A 90 1.74 -1.87 0.76
C CYS A 90 0.76 -2.40 -0.28
N GLU A 91 0.26 -3.61 -0.10
CA GLU A 91 -0.75 -4.24 -0.95
C GLU A 91 -1.96 -4.62 -0.10
N VAL A 92 -3.16 -4.28 -0.57
CA VAL A 92 -4.44 -4.79 -0.05
C VAL A 92 -5.14 -5.48 -1.19
N SER A 93 -5.33 -6.79 -1.04
CA SER A 93 -6.00 -7.64 -2.00
C SER A 93 -7.37 -8.05 -1.50
N ASP A 94 -8.34 -8.06 -2.41
CA ASP A 94 -9.70 -8.53 -2.17
C ASP A 94 -10.27 -9.15 -3.46
N HIS A 95 -11.37 -9.89 -3.33
CA HIS A 95 -12.01 -10.61 -4.45
C HIS A 95 -13.03 -9.75 -5.22
N SER A 96 -13.01 -8.42 -5.06
CA SER A 96 -13.89 -7.52 -5.79
C SER A 96 -13.30 -7.18 -7.16
N SER A 97 -14.11 -7.30 -8.20
CA SER A 97 -13.81 -6.74 -9.53
C SER A 97 -14.13 -5.24 -9.62
N THR A 98 -14.75 -4.67 -8.59
CA THR A 98 -15.13 -3.24 -8.58
C THR A 98 -13.87 -2.40 -8.34
N ALA A 99 -13.56 -1.49 -9.27
CA ALA A 99 -12.49 -0.51 -9.07
C ALA A 99 -12.68 0.19 -7.71
N PRO A 100 -11.60 0.47 -6.95
CA PRO A 100 -11.73 1.34 -5.79
C PRO A 100 -12.46 2.62 -6.21
N HIS A 101 -13.55 2.93 -5.52
CA HIS A 101 -14.37 4.08 -5.86
C HIS A 101 -13.57 5.36 -5.52
N LEU A 102 -12.76 5.85 -6.45
CA LEU A 102 -12.36 7.25 -6.51
C LEU A 102 -13.59 8.08 -6.88
N ARG A 103 -14.57 8.15 -5.99
CA ARG A 103 -15.57 9.21 -6.10
C ARG A 103 -14.87 10.48 -5.64
N GLN A 104 -14.50 11.30 -6.63
CA GLN A 104 -14.22 12.72 -6.51
C GLN A 104 -15.03 13.28 -5.33
N ALA A 105 -14.32 13.69 -4.28
CA ALA A 105 -14.88 14.01 -2.98
C ALA A 105 -16.05 15.00 -3.10
N ALA A 106 -17.27 14.48 -3.23
CA ALA A 106 -18.47 15.22 -2.91
C ALA A 106 -18.41 15.41 -1.40
N THR A 107 -18.52 16.65 -0.97
CA THR A 107 -18.13 17.23 0.32
C THR A 107 -18.83 16.64 1.56
N THR A 108 -19.53 15.51 1.44
CA THR A 108 -20.36 14.91 2.49
C THR A 108 -20.13 13.42 2.74
N ASP A 109 -19.28 12.72 1.97
CA ASP A 109 -19.02 11.29 2.16
C ASP A 109 -17.66 11.04 2.83
N GLU A 110 -17.65 10.35 3.97
CA GLU A 110 -16.43 9.96 4.68
C GLU A 110 -15.57 8.99 3.83
N GLY A 111 -16.19 8.14 3.02
CA GLY A 111 -15.51 7.14 2.18
C GLY A 111 -14.70 7.69 0.99
N GLY A 112 -14.95 8.94 0.57
CA GLY A 112 -14.21 9.60 -0.52
C GLY A 112 -12.88 10.23 -0.07
N ARG A 113 -12.69 10.42 1.25
CA ARG A 113 -11.45 10.97 1.82
C ARG A 113 -10.32 9.95 1.86
N GLY A 114 -10.63 8.66 2.04
CA GLY A 114 -9.62 7.63 2.24
C GLY A 114 -8.63 7.49 1.09
N LEU A 115 -9.12 7.36 -0.15
CA LEU A 115 -8.25 7.32 -1.34
C LEU A 115 -7.58 8.66 -1.65
N PHE A 116 -8.20 9.77 -1.27
CA PHE A 116 -7.55 11.08 -1.34
C PHE A 116 -6.36 11.16 -0.39
N LEU A 117 -6.48 10.69 0.85
CA LEU A 117 -5.37 10.61 1.81
C LEU A 117 -4.25 9.69 1.28
N VAL A 118 -4.62 8.53 0.74
CA VAL A 118 -3.66 7.62 0.08
C VAL A 118 -2.91 8.33 -1.04
N ALA A 119 -3.61 9.06 -1.91
CA ALA A 119 -3.00 9.79 -3.02
C ALA A 119 -2.15 11.00 -2.58
N GLN A 120 -2.31 11.51 -1.35
CA GLN A 120 -1.47 12.58 -0.80
C GLN A 120 -0.19 12.05 -0.14
N PHE A 121 -0.22 10.83 0.38
CA PHE A 121 0.87 10.28 1.21
C PHE A 121 1.69 9.17 0.54
N ALA A 122 1.18 8.56 -0.53
CA ALA A 122 1.93 7.61 -1.33
C ALA A 122 2.60 8.31 -2.52
N ASP A 123 3.86 7.99 -2.78
CA ASP A 123 4.59 8.48 -3.96
C ASP A 123 3.98 7.92 -5.25
N ARG A 124 3.59 6.64 -5.19
CA ARG A 124 2.89 5.94 -6.27
C ARG A 124 1.81 5.07 -5.67
N TRP A 125 0.72 4.91 -6.40
CA TRP A 125 -0.32 3.98 -6.04
C TRP A 125 -1.07 3.54 -7.28
N GLY A 126 -1.80 2.44 -7.17
CA GLY A 126 -2.60 1.94 -8.28
C GLY A 126 -3.46 0.76 -7.90
N THR A 127 -4.13 0.22 -8.91
CA THR A 127 -4.90 -1.02 -8.80
C THR A 127 -4.39 -1.99 -9.86
N ARG A 128 -4.10 -3.21 -9.45
CA ARG A 128 -3.78 -4.34 -10.32
C ARG A 128 -4.94 -5.32 -10.24
N TYR A 129 -5.56 -5.63 -11.37
CA TYR A 129 -6.57 -6.68 -11.43
C TYR A 129 -5.90 -8.05 -11.56
N THR A 130 -6.47 -9.04 -10.91
CA THR A 130 -6.08 -10.46 -10.99
C THR A 130 -7.29 -11.27 -11.44
N ASP A 131 -7.07 -12.52 -11.84
CA ASP A 131 -8.17 -13.40 -12.28
C ASP A 131 -9.24 -13.57 -11.19
N ASP A 132 -8.83 -13.51 -9.91
CA ASP A 132 -9.69 -13.72 -8.75
C ASP A 132 -10.07 -12.43 -7.98
N GLY A 133 -9.74 -11.24 -8.51
CA GLY A 133 -10.06 -9.98 -7.83
C GLY A 133 -9.15 -8.82 -8.20
N LYS A 134 -8.69 -8.09 -7.18
CA LYS A 134 -7.80 -6.95 -7.34
C LYS A 134 -6.82 -6.81 -6.19
N VAL A 135 -5.75 -6.09 -6.47
CA VAL A 135 -4.76 -5.62 -5.51
C VAL A 135 -4.67 -4.10 -5.63
N ILE A 136 -5.02 -3.38 -4.57
CA ILE A 136 -4.70 -1.97 -4.44
C ILE A 136 -3.32 -1.89 -3.81
N TRP A 137 -2.42 -1.12 -4.42
CA TRP A 137 -1.05 -1.00 -3.94
C TRP A 137 -0.64 0.46 -3.79
N THR A 138 0.24 0.72 -2.84
CA THR A 138 0.86 2.02 -2.58
C THR A 138 2.36 1.83 -2.41
N GLU A 139 3.11 2.86 -2.72
CA GLU A 139 4.55 2.91 -2.54
C GLU A 139 4.94 4.19 -1.80
N GLN A 140 5.79 4.04 -0.78
CA GLN A 140 6.34 5.12 0.02
C GLN A 140 7.86 5.02 0.00
N ALA A 141 8.54 6.14 -0.28
CA ALA A 141 9.97 6.24 -0.12
C ALA A 141 10.35 5.98 1.34
N LEU A 142 11.37 5.13 1.53
CA LEU A 142 11.97 4.92 2.84
C LEU A 142 12.88 6.11 3.14
N ALA A 143 12.78 6.66 4.35
CA ALA A 143 13.76 7.61 4.81
C ALA A 143 15.13 6.91 4.77
N ALA A 144 16.06 7.43 3.97
CA ALA A 144 17.40 6.88 3.95
C ALA A 144 17.96 6.92 5.37
N SER A 145 18.35 5.75 5.91
CA SER A 145 18.97 5.68 7.24
C SER A 145 20.10 6.72 7.27
N PRO A 146 20.13 7.63 8.26
CA PRO A 146 21.17 8.63 8.31
C PRO A 146 22.54 7.94 8.33
N PRO A 147 23.54 8.45 7.58
CA PRO A 147 24.88 7.89 7.63
C PRO A 147 25.36 7.90 9.09
N PRO A 148 26.05 6.83 9.56
CA PRO A 148 26.54 6.79 10.92
C PRO A 148 27.40 8.03 11.22
N PRO A 149 27.29 8.62 12.42
CA PRO A 149 28.04 9.83 12.75
C PRO A 149 29.52 9.56 12.52
N HIS A 150 30.17 10.39 11.70
CA HIS A 150 31.61 10.34 11.52
C HIS A 150 32.27 10.55 12.88
N VAL A 151 32.81 9.49 13.46
CA VAL A 151 33.69 9.59 14.64
C VAL A 151 34.88 10.43 14.22
N ARG A 152 34.87 11.71 14.60
CA ARG A 152 36.07 12.53 14.58
C ARG A 152 37.06 11.87 15.53
N ARG A 153 38.00 11.10 14.99
CA ARG A 153 39.21 10.73 15.72
C ARG A 153 39.92 12.02 16.07
N GLY A 154 39.85 12.39 17.35
CA GLY A 154 40.62 13.50 17.89
C GLY A 154 42.10 13.24 17.67
N ALA A 155 42.81 14.28 17.28
CA ALA A 155 44.25 14.42 17.37
C ALA A 155 44.56 15.42 18.49
#